data_AF-A0A813DJA8-F1
#
_entry.id   AF-A0A813DJA8-F1
#
_cell.length_a   1.000
_cell.length_b   1.000
_cell.length_c   1.000
_cell.angle_alpha   90.00
_cell.angle_beta   90.00
_cell.angle_gamma   90.00
#
_symmetry.space_group_name_H-M   'P 1'
#
loop_
_entity.id
_entity.type
_entity.pdbx_description
1 polymer ?
#
loop_
_entity_poly.entity_id
_entity_poly.type
_entity_poly.pdbx_seq_one_letter_code
_entity_poly.pdbx_strand_id
1 'polypeptide(L)'
;MTSKSQLQKIWPSPIRAFLFLAWTGIMCLPLLCPAGHGWKSSAPLSGKSCLHCLIRIPSPRKPDEDDDQDYMTPCNKKVTWRWPDSFQYTLPVTMTILQLLKGLYWFAQLVPIRVCVRESGMTVKVFRELSFKIRSRMFAAVQRNQAAAPMLGGPGKAVCLDETYFTKKKHAKGWFLGHFTVGHETIVLGMIEIDLLTRKAGGNVRLLIIPSTSKAVMAEHIKADVQPGSPIITDSLRSYAFLSRPLPGFVHRAINHRRREFSRLETIFEQKNDVSTNSVEGLFGRVKTFVRQRNLNESAKAIMALS
;
A
#
# COMPACT_ATOMS: atom_id res chain seq x y z
N MET A 1 -29.46 -15.82 15.75
CA MET A 1 -29.11 -14.38 15.80
C MET A 1 -27.60 -14.26 16.01
N THR A 2 -26.83 -14.30 14.92
CA THR A 2 -25.36 -14.19 14.96
C THR A 2 -24.96 -12.73 15.12
N SER A 3 -24.16 -12.45 16.15
CA SER A 3 -23.66 -11.12 16.48
C SER A 3 -23.05 -10.46 15.25
N LYS A 4 -23.41 -9.18 15.04
CA LYS A 4 -22.73 -8.30 14.09
C LYS A 4 -21.27 -8.25 14.50
N SER A 5 -20.42 -9.05 13.84
CA SER A 5 -18.97 -8.93 13.95
C SER A 5 -18.64 -7.48 13.67
N GLN A 6 -18.11 -6.77 14.68
CA GLN A 6 -17.51 -5.47 14.50
C GLN A 6 -16.41 -5.63 13.46
N LEU A 7 -16.73 -5.35 12.19
CA LEU A 7 -15.74 -5.14 11.15
C LEU A 7 -14.86 -4.01 11.66
N GLN A 8 -13.66 -4.37 12.09
CA GLN A 8 -12.66 -3.46 12.58
C GLN A 8 -12.46 -2.42 11.48
N LYS A 9 -12.92 -1.18 11.71
CA LYS A 9 -12.85 -0.11 10.72
C LYS A 9 -11.38 0.14 10.42
N ILE A 10 -10.94 -0.29 9.24
CA ILE A 10 -9.56 -0.10 8.75
C ILE A 10 -9.21 1.37 8.70
N TRP A 11 -10.20 2.20 8.39
CA TRP A 11 -10.06 3.64 8.39
C TRP A 11 -10.78 4.22 9.61
N PRO A 12 -10.07 4.93 10.49
CA PRO A 12 -10.68 5.53 11.69
C PRO A 12 -11.74 6.57 11.35
N SER A 13 -11.75 7.11 10.12
CA SER A 13 -12.85 7.91 9.60
C SER A 13 -13.01 7.77 8.07
N PRO A 14 -14.24 7.95 7.54
CA PRO A 14 -14.49 8.04 6.10
C PRO A 14 -13.66 9.15 5.42
N ILE A 15 -13.37 10.23 6.13
CA ILE A 15 -12.53 11.34 5.66
C ILE A 15 -11.09 10.88 5.43
N ARG A 16 -10.51 10.08 6.33
CA ARG A 16 -9.15 9.54 6.14
C ARG A 16 -9.08 8.55 4.97
N ALA A 17 -10.12 7.72 4.79
CA ALA A 17 -10.22 6.85 3.62
C ALA A 17 -10.29 7.68 2.32
N PHE A 18 -11.12 8.72 2.32
CA PHE A 18 -11.26 9.64 1.19
C PHE A 18 -9.96 10.39 0.85
N LEU A 19 -9.30 10.97 1.86
CA LEU A 19 -8.02 11.66 1.68
C LEU A 19 -6.93 10.71 1.19
N PHE A 20 -6.90 9.46 1.68
CA PHE A 20 -5.97 8.44 1.19
C PHE A 20 -6.25 8.07 -0.28
N LEU A 21 -7.52 7.91 -0.67
CA LEU A 21 -7.91 7.63 -2.05
C LEU A 21 -7.61 8.82 -2.99
N ALA A 22 -7.78 10.04 -2.52
CA ALA A 22 -7.41 11.25 -3.26
C ALA A 22 -5.88 11.37 -3.41
N TRP A 23 -5.14 11.17 -2.31
CA TRP A 23 -3.68 11.24 -2.28
C TRP A 23 -3.00 10.16 -3.13
N THR A 24 -3.57 8.95 -3.17
CA THR A 24 -3.10 7.86 -4.05
C THR A 24 -3.43 8.11 -5.53
N GLY A 25 -4.16 9.17 -5.88
CA GLY A 25 -4.63 9.46 -7.23
C GLY A 25 -5.70 8.48 -7.72
N ILE A 26 -6.32 7.73 -6.82
CA ILE A 26 -7.36 6.73 -7.11
C ILE A 26 -8.74 7.41 -7.23
N MET A 27 -8.98 8.46 -6.44
CA MET A 27 -10.07 9.40 -6.66
C MET A 27 -9.50 10.71 -7.20
N CYS A 28 -10.05 11.17 -8.33
CA CYS A 28 -9.98 12.59 -8.69
C CYS A 28 -11.32 13.23 -8.29
N LEU A 29 -11.23 14.33 -7.56
CA LEU A 29 -12.38 15.18 -7.25
C LEU A 29 -12.98 15.71 -8.56
N PRO A 30 -14.28 16.05 -8.59
CA PRO A 30 -14.90 16.60 -9.78
C PRO A 30 -14.14 17.84 -10.23
N LEU A 31 -13.41 17.70 -11.34
CA LEU A 31 -12.67 18.78 -11.95
C LEU A 31 -13.62 19.65 -12.75
N LEU A 32 -13.29 20.93 -12.68
CA LEU A 32 -13.93 22.00 -13.42
C LEU A 32 -13.87 21.68 -14.92
N CYS A 33 -14.86 22.11 -15.70
CA CYS A 33 -14.67 22.11 -17.15
C CYS A 33 -13.53 23.08 -17.53
N PRO A 34 -13.00 23.07 -18.77
CA PRO A 34 -11.92 23.99 -19.18
C PRO A 34 -12.23 25.49 -19.05
N ALA A 35 -13.49 25.86 -18.79
CA ALA A 35 -13.92 27.20 -18.45
C ALA A 35 -14.02 27.44 -16.92
N GLY A 36 -13.48 26.56 -16.07
CA GLY A 36 -13.49 26.72 -14.61
C GLY A 36 -14.81 26.36 -13.92
N HIS A 37 -15.76 25.73 -14.62
CA HIS A 37 -17.09 25.45 -14.08
C HIS A 37 -17.17 24.18 -13.23
N GLY A 38 -17.62 24.32 -11.98
CA GLY A 38 -17.93 23.19 -11.08
C GLY A 38 -19.20 22.45 -11.49
N TRP A 39 -19.22 21.14 -11.23
CA TRP A 39 -20.40 20.33 -11.50
C TRP A 39 -21.56 20.66 -10.55
N LYS A 40 -22.79 20.69 -11.08
CA LYS A 40 -24.03 20.70 -10.30
C LYS A 40 -24.77 19.38 -10.51
N SER A 41 -25.04 18.62 -9.46
CA SER A 41 -25.83 17.39 -9.55
C SER A 41 -27.32 17.74 -9.63
N SER A 42 -27.89 17.81 -10.82
CA SER A 42 -29.34 18.01 -10.99
C SER A 42 -30.11 16.73 -11.32
N ALA A 43 -29.44 15.59 -11.57
CA ALA A 43 -30.09 14.34 -11.95
C ALA A 43 -29.42 13.10 -11.30
N PRO A 44 -30.19 12.02 -11.05
CA PRO A 44 -29.65 10.77 -10.53
C PRO A 44 -28.64 10.18 -11.52
N LEU A 45 -27.48 9.75 -10.99
CA LEU A 45 -26.36 9.14 -11.72
C LEU A 45 -26.77 7.77 -12.31
N SER A 46 -27.60 7.77 -13.34
CA SER A 46 -27.93 6.57 -14.12
C SER A 46 -26.74 6.21 -15.00
N GLY A 47 -26.29 4.95 -14.90
CA GLY A 47 -24.94 4.48 -15.25
C GLY A 47 -24.48 4.53 -16.72
N LYS A 48 -25.12 5.31 -17.59
CA LYS A 48 -24.69 5.54 -18.99
C LYS A 48 -24.52 7.02 -19.34
N SER A 49 -24.73 7.95 -18.41
CA SER A 49 -24.67 9.38 -18.70
C SER A 49 -23.22 9.89 -18.79
N CYS A 50 -22.93 10.58 -19.89
CA CYS A 50 -21.82 11.51 -19.98
C CYS A 50 -22.09 12.65 -18.97
N LEU A 51 -21.13 12.99 -18.11
CA LEU A 51 -21.24 14.14 -17.24
C LEU A 51 -21.01 15.38 -18.10
N HIS A 52 -22.08 16.15 -18.33
CA HIS A 52 -22.00 17.42 -19.05
C HIS A 52 -21.92 18.59 -18.06
N CYS A 53 -21.20 19.65 -18.45
CA CYS A 53 -21.19 20.91 -17.72
C CYS A 53 -22.51 21.66 -17.98
N LEU A 54 -23.52 21.49 -17.14
CA LEU A 54 -24.82 22.17 -17.35
C LEU A 54 -24.82 23.66 -16.92
N ILE A 55 -23.65 24.26 -16.66
CA ILE A 55 -23.56 25.69 -16.39
C ILE A 55 -23.95 26.46 -17.66
N ARG A 56 -24.94 27.33 -17.52
CA ARG A 56 -25.37 28.29 -18.53
C ARG A 56 -24.30 29.39 -18.64
N ILE A 57 -23.81 29.62 -19.84
CA ILE A 57 -22.90 30.71 -20.17
C ILE A 57 -23.65 31.74 -21.03
N PRO A 58 -23.32 33.04 -20.90
CA PRO A 58 -23.80 34.03 -21.86
C PRO A 58 -23.35 33.60 -23.26
N SER A 59 -24.28 33.59 -24.22
CA SER A 59 -23.88 33.41 -25.62
C SER A 59 -22.90 34.54 -26.00
N PRO A 60 -21.89 34.28 -26.85
CA PRO A 60 -21.22 35.38 -27.54
C PRO A 60 -22.29 36.28 -28.15
N ARG A 61 -22.29 37.57 -27.80
CA ARG A 61 -23.22 38.53 -28.41
C ARG A 61 -23.01 38.48 -29.91
N LYS A 62 -24.04 38.07 -30.64
CA LYS A 62 -24.10 38.38 -32.06
C LYS A 62 -24.45 39.87 -32.16
N PRO A 63 -23.76 40.65 -32.99
CA PRO A 63 -24.14 42.02 -33.25
C PRO A 63 -25.37 42.01 -34.16
N ASP A 64 -26.56 41.91 -33.59
CA ASP A 64 -27.83 42.10 -34.31
C ASP A 64 -28.67 43.12 -33.52
N GLU A 65 -29.27 44.07 -34.25
CA GLU A 65 -29.62 45.40 -33.73
C GLU A 65 -30.96 45.51 -32.98
N ASP A 66 -31.82 44.47 -32.92
CA ASP A 66 -33.22 44.69 -32.50
C ASP A 66 -33.86 43.59 -31.61
N ASP A 67 -33.11 42.82 -30.80
CA ASP A 67 -33.78 41.92 -29.83
C ASP A 67 -32.96 41.67 -28.54
N ASP A 68 -33.41 42.26 -27.43
CA ASP A 68 -32.79 42.29 -26.09
C ASP A 68 -32.98 41.00 -25.28
N GLN A 69 -32.82 39.83 -25.90
CA GLN A 69 -32.86 38.56 -25.16
C GLN A 69 -31.46 37.94 -25.06
N ASP A 70 -30.88 38.03 -23.86
CA ASP A 70 -29.62 37.38 -23.49
C ASP A 70 -29.80 35.84 -23.50
N TYR A 71 -29.57 35.22 -24.66
CA TYR A 71 -29.64 33.77 -24.80
C TYR A 71 -28.51 33.11 -24.02
N MET A 72 -28.87 32.38 -22.96
CA MET A 72 -27.94 31.59 -22.17
C MET A 72 -27.75 30.20 -22.79
N THR A 73 -26.57 29.92 -23.33
CA THR A 73 -26.26 28.61 -23.92
C THR A 73 -25.68 27.66 -22.85
N PRO A 74 -26.15 26.41 -22.72
CA PRO A 74 -25.53 25.45 -21.82
C PRO A 74 -24.17 25.00 -22.35
N CYS A 75 -23.18 24.81 -21.47
CA CYS A 75 -21.88 24.28 -21.85
C CYS A 75 -21.98 22.79 -22.27
N ASN A 76 -22.05 22.52 -23.58
CA ASN A 76 -22.19 21.16 -24.12
C ASN A 76 -20.92 20.31 -24.12
N LYS A 77 -19.89 20.66 -23.35
CA LYS A 77 -18.63 19.91 -23.33
C LYS A 77 -18.82 18.58 -22.62
N LYS A 78 -18.62 17.48 -23.36
CA LYS A 78 -18.59 16.12 -22.83
C LYS A 78 -17.40 15.97 -21.90
N VAL A 79 -17.66 15.79 -20.61
CA VAL A 79 -16.62 15.45 -19.64
C VAL A 79 -16.77 13.97 -19.32
N THR A 80 -15.72 13.21 -19.62
CA THR A 80 -15.61 11.80 -19.24
C THR A 80 -14.94 11.74 -17.86
N TRP A 81 -15.42 10.86 -16.99
CA TRP A 81 -14.75 10.55 -15.72
C TRP A 81 -13.48 9.69 -15.93
N ARG A 82 -13.12 9.43 -17.19
CA ARG A 82 -11.93 8.70 -17.64
C ARG A 82 -11.12 9.60 -18.57
N TRP A 83 -10.08 10.25 -18.06
CA TRP A 83 -9.12 11.03 -18.86
C TRP A 83 -7.90 10.18 -19.20
N PRO A 84 -7.19 10.44 -20.32
CA PRO A 84 -5.88 9.85 -20.58
C PRO A 84 -4.98 9.95 -19.34
N ASP A 85 -4.18 8.91 -19.08
CA ASP A 85 -3.27 8.77 -17.94
C ASP A 85 -3.91 8.63 -16.54
N SER A 86 -5.24 8.65 -16.46
CA SER A 86 -5.97 8.45 -15.22
C SER A 86 -6.03 6.99 -14.78
N PHE A 87 -6.21 6.78 -13.47
CA PHE A 87 -6.57 5.46 -12.94
C PHE A 87 -7.83 4.92 -13.61
N GLN A 88 -8.83 5.79 -13.79
CA GLN A 88 -10.15 5.49 -14.34
C GLN A 88 -10.08 5.02 -15.81
N TYR A 89 -9.13 5.54 -16.59
CA TYR A 89 -8.93 5.15 -17.99
C TYR A 89 -8.44 3.71 -18.13
N THR A 90 -7.72 3.22 -17.13
CA THR A 90 -7.28 1.83 -17.13
C THR A 90 -8.43 0.84 -16.87
N LEU A 91 -9.58 1.27 -16.35
CA LEU A 91 -10.67 0.38 -15.95
C LEU A 91 -11.50 -0.12 -17.15
N PRO A 92 -12.21 -1.26 -17.06
CA PRO A 92 -13.10 -1.72 -18.14
C PRO A 92 -14.14 -0.67 -18.52
N VAL A 93 -14.31 -0.38 -19.82
CA VAL A 93 -15.21 0.69 -20.33
C VAL A 93 -16.66 0.53 -19.84
N THR A 94 -17.09 -0.71 -19.61
CA THR A 94 -18.43 -1.05 -19.12
C THR A 94 -18.65 -0.76 -17.64
N MET A 95 -17.60 -0.48 -16.86
CA MET A 95 -17.73 -0.14 -15.45
C MET A 95 -18.35 1.25 -15.31
N THR A 96 -19.39 1.37 -14.49
CA THR A 96 -20.03 2.66 -14.18
C THR A 96 -19.34 3.39 -13.03
N ILE A 97 -19.54 4.70 -12.90
CA ILE A 97 -19.00 5.48 -11.78
C ILE A 97 -19.51 4.96 -10.43
N LEU A 98 -20.78 4.53 -10.35
CA LEU A 98 -21.35 3.97 -9.13
C LEU A 98 -20.70 2.63 -8.76
N GLN A 99 -20.42 1.79 -9.76
CA GLN A 99 -19.66 0.55 -9.55
C GLN A 99 -18.25 0.84 -9.03
N LEU A 100 -17.56 1.82 -9.60
CA LEU A 100 -16.24 2.24 -9.10
C LEU A 100 -16.32 2.71 -7.64
N LEU A 101 -17.24 3.62 -7.31
CA LEU A 101 -17.38 4.16 -5.94
C LEU A 101 -17.70 3.06 -4.92
N LYS A 102 -18.66 2.17 -5.25
CA LYS A 102 -18.95 0.99 -4.42
C LYS A 102 -17.73 0.08 -4.32
N GLY A 103 -17.03 -0.12 -5.43
CA GLY A 103 -15.81 -0.91 -5.49
C GLY A 103 -14.72 -0.40 -4.55
N LEU A 104 -14.44 0.90 -4.60
CA LEU A 104 -13.49 1.59 -3.73
C LEU A 104 -13.92 1.54 -2.27
N TYR A 105 -15.19 1.83 -1.97
CA TYR A 105 -15.73 1.77 -0.62
C TYR A 105 -15.58 0.37 -0.02
N TRP A 106 -16.05 -0.67 -0.71
CA TRP A 106 -15.96 -2.04 -0.20
C TRP A 106 -14.54 -2.59 -0.16
N PHE A 107 -13.70 -2.17 -1.12
CA PHE A 107 -12.26 -2.44 -1.08
C PHE A 107 -11.63 -1.82 0.17
N ALA A 108 -11.93 -0.54 0.48
CA ALA A 108 -11.39 0.17 1.63
C ALA A 108 -11.88 -0.41 2.97
N GLN A 109 -13.10 -0.97 3.01
CA GLN A 109 -13.64 -1.70 4.16
C GLN A 109 -13.12 -3.15 4.24
N LEU A 110 -12.30 -3.59 3.28
CA LEU A 110 -11.75 -4.95 3.15
C LEU A 110 -12.82 -6.04 3.26
N VAL A 111 -13.98 -5.78 2.68
CA VAL A 111 -15.13 -6.70 2.67
C VAL A 111 -14.82 -7.91 1.76
N PRO A 112 -15.31 -9.12 2.08
CA PRO A 112 -15.09 -10.29 1.24
C PRO A 112 -15.60 -10.08 -0.20
N ILE A 113 -14.84 -10.53 -1.21
CA ILE A 113 -15.15 -10.35 -2.63
C ILE A 113 -16.59 -10.74 -2.98
N ARG A 114 -17.12 -11.81 -2.37
CA ARG A 114 -18.51 -12.26 -2.60
C ARG A 114 -19.54 -11.17 -2.28
N VAL A 115 -19.35 -10.47 -1.16
CA VAL A 115 -20.21 -9.36 -0.76
C VAL A 115 -19.96 -8.16 -1.67
N CYS A 116 -18.70 -7.83 -1.98
CA CYS A 116 -18.38 -6.72 -2.87
C CYS A 116 -19.05 -6.86 -4.24
N VAL A 117 -19.00 -8.05 -4.84
CA VAL A 117 -19.61 -8.37 -6.14
C VAL A 117 -21.13 -8.21 -6.07
N ARG A 118 -21.77 -8.72 -5.02
CA ARG A 118 -23.22 -8.58 -4.81
C ARG A 118 -23.65 -7.11 -4.66
N GLU A 119 -22.99 -6.36 -3.79
CA GLU A 119 -23.39 -4.98 -3.48
C GLU A 119 -23.06 -4.00 -4.62
N SER A 120 -21.99 -4.26 -5.37
CA SER A 120 -21.58 -3.42 -6.50
C SER A 120 -22.29 -3.75 -7.81
N GLY A 121 -22.81 -4.97 -7.97
CA GLY A 121 -23.32 -5.46 -9.26
C GLY A 121 -22.22 -5.68 -10.30
N MET A 122 -20.95 -5.73 -9.89
CA MET A 122 -19.83 -6.08 -10.77
C MET A 122 -19.68 -7.60 -10.87
N THR A 123 -19.12 -8.10 -11.97
CA THR A 123 -18.69 -9.50 -12.02
C THR A 123 -17.47 -9.74 -11.14
N VAL A 124 -17.26 -10.99 -10.71
CA VAL A 124 -16.06 -11.38 -9.93
C VAL A 124 -14.76 -11.00 -10.67
N LYS A 125 -14.74 -11.20 -11.99
CA LYS A 125 -13.59 -10.86 -12.85
C LYS A 125 -13.28 -9.36 -12.77
N VAL A 126 -14.29 -8.52 -12.98
CA VAL A 126 -14.15 -7.05 -12.95
C VAL A 126 -13.72 -6.56 -11.56
N PHE A 127 -14.31 -7.08 -10.49
CA PHE A 127 -13.94 -6.67 -9.13
C PHE A 127 -12.51 -7.07 -8.77
N ARG A 128 -12.06 -8.26 -9.19
CA ARG A 128 -10.67 -8.71 -8.99
C ARG A 128 -9.68 -7.82 -9.74
N GLU A 129 -10.01 -7.48 -10.99
CA GLU A 129 -9.20 -6.57 -11.81
C GLU A 129 -9.11 -5.17 -11.19
N LEU A 130 -10.24 -4.60 -10.76
CA LEU A 130 -10.29 -3.34 -10.03
C LEU A 130 -9.41 -3.40 -8.77
N SER A 131 -9.60 -4.43 -7.95
CA SER A 131 -8.83 -4.62 -6.71
C SER A 131 -7.33 -4.77 -6.98
N PHE A 132 -6.94 -5.42 -8.07
CA PHE A 132 -5.55 -5.52 -8.49
C PHE A 132 -4.99 -4.15 -8.84
N LYS A 133 -5.67 -3.39 -9.71
CA LYS A 133 -5.26 -2.05 -10.14
C LYS A 133 -5.15 -1.07 -8.97
N ILE A 134 -6.08 -1.11 -8.02
CA ILE A 134 -6.00 -0.33 -6.78
C ILE A 134 -4.72 -0.65 -6.01
N ARG A 135 -4.45 -1.94 -5.76
CA ARG A 135 -3.24 -2.38 -5.05
C ARG A 135 -1.96 -1.99 -5.76
N SER A 136 -1.91 -2.13 -7.09
CA SER A 136 -0.74 -1.70 -7.88
C SER A 136 -0.45 -0.21 -7.72
N ARG A 137 -1.49 0.64 -7.67
CA ARG A 137 -1.33 2.08 -7.44
C ARG A 137 -0.90 2.40 -6.01
N MET A 138 -1.48 1.73 -5.01
CA MET A 138 -1.07 1.88 -3.61
C MET A 138 0.41 1.48 -3.41
N PHE A 139 0.80 0.35 -3.98
CA PHE A 139 2.19 -0.13 -3.96
C PHE A 139 3.15 0.86 -4.62
N ALA A 140 2.82 1.38 -5.80
CA ALA A 140 3.64 2.41 -6.46
C ALA A 140 3.72 3.72 -5.64
N ALA A 141 2.66 4.08 -4.91
CA ALA A 141 2.71 5.23 -4.00
C ALA A 141 3.65 4.96 -2.82
N VAL A 142 3.59 3.78 -2.20
CA VAL A 142 4.52 3.44 -1.11
C VAL A 142 5.96 3.34 -1.57
N GLN A 143 6.23 2.73 -2.72
CA GLN A 143 7.59 2.71 -3.26
C GLN A 143 8.15 4.11 -3.47
N ARG A 144 7.36 5.03 -4.03
CA ARG A 144 7.76 6.44 -4.17
C ARG A 144 8.03 7.10 -2.82
N ASN A 145 7.19 6.85 -1.82
CA ASN A 145 7.39 7.39 -0.48
C ASN A 145 8.60 6.79 0.23
N GLN A 146 8.86 5.49 0.07
CA GLN A 146 10.05 4.83 0.60
C GLN A 146 11.33 5.35 -0.06
N ALA A 147 11.30 5.59 -1.38
CA ALA A 147 12.41 6.18 -2.11
C ALA A 147 12.66 7.65 -1.74
N ALA A 148 11.62 8.40 -1.39
CA ALA A 148 11.73 9.79 -0.92
C ALA A 148 11.98 9.88 0.61
N ALA A 149 11.79 8.80 1.35
CA ALA A 149 11.99 8.79 2.80
C ALA A 149 13.49 8.83 3.13
N PRO A 150 13.87 9.48 4.24
CA PRO A 150 15.25 9.47 4.68
C PRO A 150 15.70 8.03 4.97
N MET A 151 17.01 7.80 4.83
CA MET A 151 17.64 6.55 5.25
C MET A 151 17.28 6.25 6.70
N LEU A 152 17.17 4.96 7.02
CA LEU A 152 16.86 4.46 8.35
C LEU A 152 18.06 4.62 9.28
N GLY A 153 17.79 4.88 10.56
CA GLY A 153 18.81 4.94 11.59
C GLY A 153 19.33 6.35 11.84
N GLY A 154 20.61 6.47 12.18
CA GLY A 154 21.24 7.72 12.61
C GLY A 154 21.31 7.88 14.14
N PRO A 155 21.70 9.08 14.62
CA PRO A 155 21.88 9.34 16.05
C PRO A 155 20.64 9.02 16.89
N GLY A 156 20.82 8.29 17.99
CA GLY A 156 19.75 7.91 18.91
C GLY A 156 18.80 6.81 18.38
N LYS A 157 19.08 6.24 17.21
CA LYS A 157 18.22 5.25 16.55
C LYS A 157 18.99 3.98 16.25
N ALA A 158 18.27 2.87 16.16
CA ALA A 158 18.76 1.61 15.63
C ALA A 158 17.80 1.08 14.56
N VAL A 159 18.30 0.17 13.74
CA VAL A 159 17.50 -0.50 12.71
C VAL A 159 17.43 -1.97 13.05
N CYS A 160 16.21 -2.48 13.27
CA CYS A 160 15.97 -3.92 13.36
C CYS A 160 15.71 -4.46 11.94
N LEU A 161 16.44 -5.49 11.55
CA LEU A 161 16.25 -6.18 10.28
C LEU A 161 15.96 -7.65 10.51
N ASP A 162 15.06 -8.17 9.69
CA ASP A 162 14.74 -9.57 9.61
C ASP A 162 14.11 -9.83 8.24
N GLU A 163 14.13 -11.09 7.82
CA GLU A 163 13.48 -11.53 6.61
C GLU A 163 12.33 -12.48 6.89
N THR A 164 11.35 -12.49 6.00
CA THR A 164 10.25 -13.42 6.14
C THR A 164 9.80 -13.97 4.81
N TYR A 165 9.38 -15.22 4.87
CA TYR A 165 9.00 -16.00 3.71
C TYR A 165 7.48 -16.08 3.62
N PHE A 166 6.96 -15.72 2.45
CA PHE A 166 5.57 -15.95 2.06
C PHE A 166 5.56 -17.11 1.06
N THR A 167 5.21 -18.29 1.55
CA THR A 167 5.11 -19.49 0.74
C THR A 167 3.66 -19.86 0.49
N LYS A 168 3.38 -20.36 -0.71
CA LYS A 168 2.12 -21.06 -0.96
C LYS A 168 2.24 -22.47 -0.42
N LYS A 169 1.30 -22.91 0.42
CA LYS A 169 1.21 -24.33 0.79
C LYS A 169 1.00 -25.13 -0.49
N LYS A 170 1.99 -25.91 -0.93
CA LYS A 170 1.79 -26.89 -2.01
C LYS A 170 0.79 -27.92 -1.46
N HIS A 171 -0.32 -28.14 -2.14
CA HIS A 171 -1.13 -29.33 -1.84
C HIS A 171 -0.21 -30.52 -2.10
N ALA A 172 0.09 -31.30 -1.07
CA ALA A 172 0.90 -32.51 -1.20
C ALA A 172 0.13 -33.54 -2.04
N LYS A 173 0.21 -33.43 -3.37
CA LYS A 173 0.01 -34.56 -4.27
C LYS A 173 1.35 -35.28 -4.31
N GLY A 174 1.53 -36.26 -3.43
CA GLY A 174 2.76 -37.05 -3.31
C GLY A 174 3.51 -36.79 -2.00
N TRP A 175 3.75 -37.88 -1.27
CA TRP A 175 4.28 -38.00 0.07
C TRP A 175 5.77 -37.61 0.23
N PHE A 176 6.23 -36.50 -0.35
CA PHE A 176 7.60 -36.02 -0.12
C PHE A 176 7.64 -34.97 1.00
N LEU A 177 7.91 -35.44 2.22
CA LEU A 177 8.35 -34.63 3.36
C LEU A 177 9.85 -34.36 3.22
N GLY A 178 10.21 -33.31 2.47
CA GLY A 178 11.59 -32.85 2.34
C GLY A 178 11.66 -31.33 2.32
N HIS A 179 12.75 -30.78 2.85
CA HIS A 179 13.13 -29.36 2.95
C HIS A 179 13.04 -28.52 1.67
N PHE A 180 12.60 -29.11 0.56
CA PHE A 180 12.41 -28.49 -0.74
C PHE A 180 10.93 -28.33 -1.05
N THR A 181 10.26 -27.43 -0.32
CA THR A 181 9.03 -26.81 -0.82
C THR A 181 9.38 -25.87 -1.96
N VAL A 182 9.66 -26.42 -3.15
CA VAL A 182 9.75 -25.66 -4.40
C VAL A 182 8.34 -25.23 -4.81
N GLY A 183 7.79 -24.27 -4.07
CA GLY A 183 6.69 -23.42 -4.47
C GLY A 183 7.22 -22.01 -4.71
N HIS A 184 6.44 -21.14 -5.37
CA HIS A 184 6.79 -19.73 -5.43
C HIS A 184 6.89 -19.17 -4.00
N GLU A 185 8.11 -18.82 -3.61
CA GLU A 185 8.45 -18.20 -2.35
C GLU A 185 8.72 -16.72 -2.62
N THR A 186 7.98 -15.83 -1.97
CA THR A 186 8.33 -14.41 -1.95
C THR A 186 9.02 -14.13 -0.63
N ILE A 187 10.24 -13.61 -0.74
CA ILE A 187 11.06 -13.24 0.39
C ILE A 187 10.87 -11.74 0.60
N VAL A 188 10.62 -11.36 1.84
CA VAL A 188 10.46 -9.95 2.23
C VAL A 188 11.51 -9.61 3.25
N LEU A 189 12.32 -8.62 2.93
CA LEU A 189 13.20 -7.97 3.88
C LEU A 189 12.46 -6.84 4.57
N GLY A 190 12.36 -6.93 5.89
CA GLY A 190 11.79 -5.91 6.73
C GLY A 190 12.90 -5.13 7.43
N MET A 191 12.80 -3.81 7.41
CA MET A 191 13.67 -2.93 8.16
C MET A 191 12.80 -1.94 8.92
N ILE A 192 12.99 -1.84 10.23
CA ILE A 192 12.23 -0.93 11.07
C ILE A 192 13.17 -0.09 11.92
N GLU A 193 12.97 1.22 11.85
CA GLU A 193 13.66 2.15 12.73
C GLU A 193 13.04 2.12 14.12
N ILE A 194 13.90 2.02 15.12
CA ILE A 194 13.55 2.07 16.53
C ILE A 194 14.36 3.17 17.22
N ASP A 195 13.72 3.88 18.12
CA ASP A 195 14.39 4.82 19.01
C ASP A 195 15.08 4.04 20.14
N LEU A 196 16.38 4.32 20.38
CA LEU A 196 17.18 3.57 21.36
C LEU A 196 16.70 3.81 22.79
N LEU A 197 16.23 5.01 23.11
CA LEU A 197 15.79 5.38 24.46
C LEU A 197 14.41 4.81 24.79
N THR A 198 13.44 5.02 23.90
CA THR A 198 12.03 4.70 24.12
C THR A 198 11.64 3.31 23.62
N ARG A 199 12.49 2.71 22.77
CA ARG A 199 12.25 1.41 22.10
C ARG A 199 11.02 1.40 21.19
N LYS A 200 10.46 2.56 20.89
CA LYS A 200 9.29 2.69 20.00
C LYS A 200 9.75 2.75 18.55
N ALA A 201 8.98 2.12 17.66
CA ALA A 201 9.19 2.25 16.24
C ALA A 201 8.89 3.69 15.78
N GLY A 202 9.84 4.32 15.08
CA GLY A 202 9.74 5.71 14.62
C GLY A 202 8.80 5.94 13.43
N GLY A 203 8.12 4.88 12.97
CA GLY A 203 7.23 4.92 11.80
C GLY A 203 7.94 4.82 10.45
N ASN A 204 9.27 5.01 10.41
CA ASN A 204 10.08 4.78 9.21
C ASN A 204 10.35 3.26 9.05
N VAL A 205 9.80 2.68 7.98
CA VAL A 205 9.83 1.23 7.71
C VAL A 205 10.16 1.00 6.23
N ARG A 206 10.94 -0.04 5.95
CA ARG A 206 11.12 -0.61 4.62
C ARG A 206 10.60 -2.04 4.60
N LEU A 207 9.83 -2.36 3.58
CA LEU A 207 9.38 -3.71 3.26
C LEU A 207 9.72 -3.96 1.80
N LEU A 208 10.77 -4.72 1.56
CA LEU A 208 11.35 -4.93 0.24
C LEU A 208 11.14 -6.38 -0.19
N ILE A 209 10.60 -6.57 -1.39
CA ILE A 209 10.59 -7.90 -2.00
C ILE A 209 11.97 -8.15 -2.57
N ILE A 210 12.65 -9.20 -2.09
CA ILE A 210 14.00 -9.54 -2.50
C ILE A 210 14.01 -10.89 -3.24
N PRO A 211 14.88 -11.06 -4.25
CA PRO A 211 14.95 -12.30 -5.03
C PRO A 211 15.61 -13.46 -4.27
N SER A 212 16.47 -13.17 -3.29
CA SER A 212 17.15 -14.17 -2.46
C SER A 212 17.64 -13.53 -1.16
N THR A 213 17.85 -14.33 -0.12
CA THR A 213 18.54 -13.92 1.12
C THR A 213 20.06 -13.99 1.00
N SER A 214 20.61 -13.96 -0.21
CA SER A 214 22.06 -14.00 -0.41
C SER A 214 22.71 -12.75 0.19
N LYS A 215 23.92 -12.91 0.72
CA LYS A 215 24.71 -11.80 1.30
C LYS A 215 24.81 -10.58 0.37
N ALA A 216 24.95 -10.79 -0.94
CA ALA A 216 25.06 -9.71 -1.91
C ALA A 216 23.78 -8.86 -1.97
N VAL A 217 22.63 -9.51 -2.09
CA VAL A 217 21.31 -8.86 -2.14
C VAL A 217 21.01 -8.13 -0.82
N MET A 218 21.27 -8.78 0.31
CA MET A 218 21.05 -8.16 1.62
C MET A 218 21.95 -6.93 1.82
N ALA A 219 23.23 -7.02 1.44
CA ALA A 219 24.17 -5.91 1.56
C ALA A 219 23.82 -4.73 0.66
N GLU A 220 23.31 -4.98 -0.55
CA GLU A 220 22.84 -3.94 -1.47
C GLU A 220 21.70 -3.13 -0.83
N HIS A 221 20.63 -3.80 -0.40
CA HIS A 221 19.49 -3.13 0.20
C HIS A 221 19.84 -2.42 1.51
N ILE A 222 20.63 -3.05 2.39
CA ILE A 222 21.02 -2.43 3.66
C ILE A 222 21.84 -1.16 3.43
N LYS A 223 22.77 -1.15 2.48
CA LYS A 223 23.58 0.05 2.17
C LYS A 223 22.75 1.15 1.51
N ALA A 224 21.73 0.80 0.75
CA ALA A 224 20.84 1.76 0.11
C ALA A 224 19.89 2.43 1.12
N ASP A 225 19.40 1.67 2.11
CA ASP A 225 18.32 2.13 2.99
C ASP A 225 18.76 2.49 4.42
N VAL A 226 19.95 2.07 4.89
CA VAL A 226 20.40 2.31 6.27
C VAL A 226 21.58 3.29 6.30
N GLN A 227 21.47 4.32 7.14
CA GLN A 227 22.51 5.31 7.31
C GLN A 227 23.78 4.65 7.88
N PRO A 228 24.97 4.84 7.26
CA PRO A 228 26.24 4.39 7.82
C PRO A 228 26.45 4.91 9.25
N GLY A 229 27.10 4.10 10.09
CA GLY A 229 27.29 4.36 11.52
C GLY A 229 26.15 3.86 12.41
N SER A 230 24.99 3.55 11.82
CA SER A 230 23.82 3.13 12.59
C SER A 230 24.01 1.76 13.25
N PRO A 231 23.49 1.57 14.47
CA PRO A 231 23.29 0.26 15.05
C PRO A 231 22.27 -0.55 14.25
N ILE A 232 22.67 -1.77 13.91
CA ILE A 232 21.83 -2.73 13.21
C ILE A 232 21.65 -3.95 14.11
N ILE A 233 20.39 -4.33 14.32
CA ILE A 233 19.99 -5.49 15.11
C ILE A 233 19.39 -6.53 14.17
N THR A 234 19.97 -7.73 14.12
CA THR A 234 19.48 -8.84 13.28
C THR A 234 19.44 -10.15 14.06
N ASP A 235 18.91 -11.19 13.43
CA ASP A 235 19.08 -12.56 13.89
C ASP A 235 20.51 -13.08 13.58
N SER A 236 20.78 -14.35 13.84
CA SER A 236 22.09 -14.95 13.54
C SER A 236 22.19 -15.56 12.14
N LEU A 237 21.42 -15.08 11.16
CA LEU A 237 21.52 -15.59 9.79
C LEU A 237 22.92 -15.30 9.21
N ARG A 238 23.52 -16.32 8.57
CA ARG A 238 24.87 -16.24 7.98
C ARG A 238 24.99 -15.11 6.95
N SER A 239 23.90 -14.76 6.28
CA SER A 239 23.88 -13.67 5.29
C SER A 239 24.13 -12.30 5.91
N TYR A 240 23.89 -12.10 7.22
CA TYR A 240 24.23 -10.86 7.94
C TYR A 240 25.69 -10.81 8.42
N ALA A 241 26.46 -11.87 8.27
CA ALA A 241 27.85 -11.93 8.78
C ALA A 241 28.78 -10.84 8.19
N PHE A 242 28.39 -10.18 7.09
CA PHE A 242 29.15 -9.05 6.55
C PHE A 242 29.02 -7.78 7.39
N LEU A 243 27.93 -7.63 8.17
CA LEU A 243 27.71 -6.49 9.05
C LEU A 243 28.70 -6.49 10.23
N SER A 244 29.19 -7.67 10.64
CA SER A 244 30.21 -7.80 11.68
C SER A 244 31.64 -7.52 11.18
N ARG A 245 31.84 -7.33 9.87
CA ARG A 245 33.17 -6.97 9.35
C ARG A 245 33.39 -5.47 9.56
N PRO A 246 34.65 -5.00 9.68
CA PRO A 246 34.94 -3.57 9.83
C PRO A 246 34.53 -2.69 8.62
N LEU A 247 34.18 -3.30 7.48
CA LEU A 247 34.07 -2.64 6.17
C LEU A 247 32.66 -2.26 5.66
N PRO A 248 31.60 -2.14 6.48
CA PRO A 248 30.42 -1.41 6.04
C PRO A 248 30.08 -0.22 6.95
N GLY A 249 30.89 0.07 7.97
CA GLY A 249 30.65 1.21 8.86
C GLY A 249 29.39 1.08 9.72
N PHE A 250 28.86 -0.12 9.94
CA PHE A 250 27.69 -0.34 10.79
C PHE A 250 28.06 -0.94 12.15
N VAL A 251 27.26 -0.68 13.17
CA VAL A 251 27.41 -1.30 14.50
C VAL A 251 26.47 -2.48 14.59
N HIS A 252 26.95 -3.68 14.27
CA HIS A 252 26.11 -4.87 14.21
C HIS A 252 25.91 -5.55 15.57
N ARG A 253 24.67 -5.96 15.86
CA ARG A 253 24.28 -6.81 16.98
C ARG A 253 23.37 -7.94 16.47
N ALA A 254 23.79 -9.18 16.68
CA ALA A 254 23.02 -10.36 16.30
C ALA A 254 22.44 -11.05 17.54
N ILE A 255 21.19 -11.49 17.46
CA ILE A 255 20.53 -12.36 18.44
C ILE A 255 20.64 -13.82 18.00
N ASN A 256 21.03 -14.71 18.92
CA ASN A 256 21.21 -16.11 18.62
C ASN A 256 20.08 -16.99 19.16
N HIS A 257 19.04 -17.16 18.33
CA HIS A 257 17.90 -18.02 18.67
C HIS A 257 18.27 -19.49 18.90
N ARG A 258 19.37 -20.01 18.33
CA ARG A 258 19.82 -21.39 18.61
C ARG A 258 20.22 -21.57 20.07
N ARG A 259 20.67 -20.49 20.73
CA ARG A 259 20.99 -20.46 22.15
C ARG A 259 19.79 -20.06 23.03
N ARG A 260 18.58 -20.02 22.46
CA ARG A 260 17.35 -19.52 23.11
C ARG A 260 17.48 -18.08 23.62
N GLU A 261 18.32 -17.28 22.94
CA GLU A 261 18.39 -15.83 23.14
C GLU A 261 17.24 -15.18 22.37
N PHE A 262 16.43 -14.39 23.06
CA PHE A 262 15.31 -13.64 22.47
C PHE A 262 15.53 -12.13 22.59
N SER A 263 16.20 -11.71 23.65
CA SER A 263 16.74 -10.37 23.78
C SER A 263 17.94 -10.38 24.71
N ARG A 264 18.76 -9.32 24.64
CA ARG A 264 19.83 -9.08 25.62
C ARG A 264 19.99 -7.60 25.90
N LEU A 265 20.32 -7.27 27.15
CA LEU A 265 20.76 -5.93 27.50
C LEU A 265 22.24 -5.77 27.14
N GLU A 266 22.54 -4.75 26.34
CA GLU A 266 23.89 -4.45 25.91
C GLU A 266 24.13 -2.94 25.88
N THR A 267 25.34 -2.50 26.20
CA THR A 267 25.71 -1.09 26.08
C THR A 267 26.01 -0.74 24.62
N ILE A 268 25.20 0.13 24.03
CA ILE A 268 25.38 0.69 22.69
C ILE A 268 25.53 2.20 22.87
N PHE A 269 26.66 2.76 22.43
CA PHE A 269 26.98 4.19 22.60
C PHE A 269 26.74 4.70 24.04
N GLU A 270 27.34 4.00 25.02
CA GLU A 270 27.27 4.34 26.45
C GLU A 270 25.88 4.21 27.09
N GLN A 271 24.88 3.74 26.34
CA GLN A 271 23.52 3.52 26.83
C GLN A 271 23.19 2.02 26.90
N LYS A 272 22.60 1.57 28.00
CA LYS A 272 22.08 0.20 28.12
C LYS A 272 20.82 0.06 27.27
N ASN A 273 20.89 -0.78 26.25
CA ASN A 273 19.85 -0.99 25.26
C ASN A 273 19.44 -2.47 25.22
N ASP A 274 18.14 -2.72 25.09
CA ASP A 274 17.63 -4.05 24.77
C ASP A 274 17.82 -4.34 23.28
N VAL A 275 18.64 -5.33 22.97
CA VAL A 275 18.85 -5.84 21.61
C VAL A 275 17.82 -6.92 21.35
N SER A 276 16.89 -6.70 20.42
CA SER A 276 15.90 -7.70 19.98
C SER A 276 15.36 -7.43 18.58
N THR A 277 14.88 -8.49 17.93
CA THR A 277 14.21 -8.50 16.62
C THR A 277 12.69 -8.40 16.72
N ASN A 278 12.14 -8.33 17.94
CA ASN A 278 10.70 -8.31 18.22
C ASN A 278 9.92 -7.24 17.44
N SER A 279 10.51 -6.06 17.20
CA SER A 279 9.85 -4.98 16.45
C SER A 279 9.55 -5.37 15.00
N VAL A 280 10.51 -6.00 14.31
CA VAL A 280 10.36 -6.44 12.92
C VAL A 280 9.56 -7.74 12.84
N GLU A 281 9.71 -8.65 13.79
CA GLU A 281 8.86 -9.84 13.90
C GLU A 281 7.39 -9.46 14.12
N GLY A 282 7.11 -8.48 14.98
CA GLY A 282 5.76 -7.96 15.22
C GLY A 282 5.17 -7.25 14.00
N LEU A 283 6.00 -6.60 13.18
CA LEU A 283 5.59 -6.10 11.86
C LEU A 283 5.17 -7.26 10.95
N PHE A 284 6.00 -8.30 10.83
CA PHE A 284 5.68 -9.47 10.03
C PHE A 284 4.47 -10.26 10.57
N GLY A 285 4.29 -10.36 11.88
CA GLY A 285 3.13 -10.99 12.49
C GLY A 285 1.82 -10.31 12.09
N ARG A 286 1.80 -8.96 12.06
CA ARG A 286 0.66 -8.18 11.57
C ARG A 286 0.43 -8.39 10.08
N VAL A 287 1.49 -8.35 9.28
CA VAL A 287 1.48 -8.59 7.83
C VAL A 287 0.92 -9.99 7.52
N LYS A 288 1.48 -11.05 8.09
CA LYS A 288 1.04 -12.44 7.89
C LYS A 288 -0.38 -12.68 8.38
N THR A 289 -0.75 -12.11 9.53
CA THR A 289 -2.13 -12.19 10.03
C THR A 289 -3.11 -11.54 9.05
N PHE A 290 -2.76 -10.37 8.52
CA PHE A 290 -3.55 -9.66 7.52
C PHE A 290 -3.75 -10.52 6.26
N VAL A 291 -2.68 -11.16 5.77
CA VAL A 291 -2.70 -12.05 4.60
C VAL A 291 -3.57 -13.29 4.84
N ARG A 292 -3.39 -13.95 5.99
CA ARG A 292 -4.12 -15.17 6.37
C ARG A 292 -5.62 -14.91 6.51
N GLN A 293 -6.02 -13.85 7.22
CA GLN A 293 -7.43 -13.49 7.40
C GLN A 293 -8.16 -13.24 6.07
N ARG A 294 -7.42 -12.90 5.01
CA ARG A 294 -7.99 -12.50 3.72
C ARG A 294 -7.90 -13.58 2.65
N ASN A 295 -7.38 -14.78 2.98
CA ASN A 295 -7.13 -15.86 2.01
C ASN A 295 -6.43 -15.36 0.74
N LEU A 296 -5.49 -14.42 0.90
CA LEU A 296 -4.68 -13.93 -0.21
C LEU A 296 -3.65 -15.02 -0.54
N ASN A 297 -3.97 -15.85 -1.53
CA ASN A 297 -3.17 -17.02 -1.93
C ASN A 297 -1.87 -16.69 -2.70
N GLU A 298 -1.38 -15.45 -2.62
CA GLU A 298 -0.23 -15.01 -3.41
C GLU A 298 0.68 -14.07 -2.63
N SER A 299 1.93 -14.53 -2.50
CA SER A 299 3.04 -13.97 -1.76
C SER A 299 3.48 -12.57 -2.23
N ALA A 300 3.33 -12.26 -3.53
CA ALA A 300 3.58 -10.92 -4.07
C ALA A 300 2.36 -9.97 -3.96
N LYS A 301 1.12 -10.50 -3.98
CA LYS A 301 -0.13 -9.71 -3.84
C LYS A 301 -0.44 -9.31 -2.40
N ALA A 302 0.11 -10.05 -1.44
CA ALA A 302 0.02 -9.82 -0.01
C ALA A 302 0.76 -8.54 0.46
N ILE A 303 1.97 -8.32 -0.06
CA ILE A 303 2.80 -7.16 0.30
C ILE A 303 2.26 -5.90 -0.38
N MET A 304 1.82 -6.02 -1.64
CA MET A 304 0.99 -5.03 -2.33
C MET A 304 -0.33 -4.69 -1.62
N ALA A 305 -0.72 -5.42 -0.57
CA ALA A 305 -1.93 -5.14 0.21
C ALA A 305 -1.65 -4.45 1.56
N LEU A 306 -0.38 -4.28 1.95
CA LEU A 306 0.06 -3.67 3.21
C LEU A 306 0.91 -2.42 3.01
N SER A 307 1.22 -2.11 1.76
CA SER A 307 1.71 -0.83 1.28
C SER A 307 0.56 -0.13 0.55
#